data_AF-A0A7R9HGD9-F1
#
_entry.id   AF-A0A7R9HGD9-F1
#
_cell.length_a   1.000
_cell.length_b   1.000
_cell.length_c   1.000
_cell.angle_alpha   90.00
_cell.angle_beta   90.00
_cell.angle_gamma   90.00
#
_symmetry.space_group_name_H-M   'P 1'
#
loop_
_entity.id
_entity.type
_entity.pdbx_description
1 polymer ?
#
loop_
_entity_poly.entity_id
_entity_poly.type
_entity_poly.pdbx_seq_one_letter_code
_entity_poly.pdbx_strand_id
1 'polypeptide(L)'
;MSRPDLPEGNGGWQVIDATPQEQSDALFRCGPASVEAVKRGKVGLAYDTPFIFAEVNADVCHFQEDKSSDWGFSALNINQYT
;
A
#
# COMPACT_ATOMS: atom_id res chain seq x y z
N MET A 1 1.51 20.08 5.16
CA MET A 1 2.80 20.52 5.73
C MET A 1 3.90 20.41 4.67
N SER A 2 5.04 21.09 4.85
CA SER A 2 6.24 20.81 4.04
C SER A 2 6.86 19.47 4.43
N ARG A 3 7.66 18.90 3.52
CA ARG A 3 8.42 17.64 3.72
C ARG A 3 9.87 17.86 3.30
N PRO A 4 10.68 18.60 4.10
CA PRO A 4 12.07 18.90 3.74
C PRO A 4 12.96 17.65 3.74
N ASP A 5 12.48 16.55 4.33
CA ASP A 5 13.10 15.23 4.31
C ASP A 5 12.89 14.48 2.98
N LEU A 6 12.01 14.96 2.09
CA LEU A 6 11.71 14.36 0.79
C LEU A 6 12.15 15.26 -0.36
N PRO A 7 12.30 14.71 -1.59
CA PRO A 7 12.48 15.53 -2.79
C PRO A 7 11.34 16.56 -2.97
N GLU A 8 11.65 17.67 -3.65
CA GLU A 8 10.68 18.72 -3.93
C GLU A 8 9.40 18.19 -4.61
N GLY A 9 8.27 18.77 -4.25
CA GLY A 9 6.94 18.38 -4.76
C GLY A 9 6.22 17.32 -3.94
N ASN A 10 6.79 16.82 -2.84
CA ASN A 10 6.12 15.88 -1.93
C ASN A 10 5.55 16.53 -0.64
N GLY A 11 5.53 17.85 -0.56
CA GLY A 11 4.81 18.58 0.49
C GLY A 11 3.28 18.52 0.32
N GLY A 12 2.54 19.30 1.10
CA GLY A 12 1.08 19.36 1.04
C GLY A 12 0.41 18.37 2.00
N TRP A 13 -0.62 17.65 1.54
CA TRP A 13 -1.35 16.68 2.36
C TRP A 13 -0.51 15.44 2.66
N GLN A 14 -0.57 15.00 3.91
CA GLN A 14 0.13 13.82 4.39
C GLN A 14 -0.88 12.88 5.04
N VAL A 15 -0.86 11.60 4.65
CA VAL A 15 -1.69 10.55 5.25
C VAL A 15 -1.10 10.20 6.61
N ILE A 16 -1.96 10.14 7.62
CA ILE A 16 -1.66 9.65 8.97
C ILE A 16 -2.85 8.75 9.32
N ASP A 17 -2.58 7.48 9.62
CA ASP A 17 -3.61 6.54 10.05
C ASP A 17 -3.28 6.01 11.45
N ALA A 18 -4.26 6.12 12.35
CA ALA A 18 -4.18 5.66 13.73
C ALA A 18 -4.74 4.24 13.91
N THR A 19 -5.31 3.66 12.86
CA THR A 19 -5.85 2.29 12.87
C THR A 19 -4.69 1.31 12.94
N PRO A 20 -4.63 0.42 13.96
CA PRO A 20 -3.51 -0.51 14.12
C PRO A 20 -3.61 -1.69 13.13
N GLN A 21 -3.18 -1.47 11.89
CA GLN A 21 -3.26 -2.47 10.81
C GLN A 21 -1.91 -3.16 10.54
N GLU A 22 -0.88 -2.37 10.21
CA GLU A 22 0.50 -2.85 9.99
C GLU A 22 1.47 -2.24 11.01
N GLN A 23 2.55 -2.96 11.29
CA GLN A 23 3.62 -2.49 12.17
C GLN A 23 4.69 -1.76 11.35
N SER A 24 4.96 -0.52 11.75
CA SER A 24 6.08 0.28 11.26
C SER A 24 7.11 0.42 12.38
N ASP A 25 8.29 -0.16 12.18
CA ASP A 25 9.34 -0.34 13.20
C ASP A 25 8.83 -1.03 14.48
N ALA A 26 8.11 -2.15 14.32
CA ALA A 26 7.52 -2.94 15.41
C ALA A 26 6.48 -2.20 16.28
N LEU A 27 6.04 -1.01 15.86
CA LEU A 27 4.97 -0.24 16.50
C LEU A 27 3.79 -0.07 15.55
N PHE A 28 2.58 -0.08 16.07
CA PHE A 28 1.40 0.28 15.27
C PHE A 28 1.34 1.79 15.10
N ARG A 29 1.83 2.25 13.95
CA ARG A 29 1.85 3.64 13.51
C ARG A 29 1.91 3.68 11.98
N CYS A 30 1.29 4.68 11.37
CA CYS A 30 1.33 4.85 9.93
C CYS A 30 1.43 6.33 9.55
N GLY A 31 2.42 6.65 8.72
CA GLY A 31 2.66 7.98 8.19
C GLY A 31 3.60 8.84 9.04
N PRO A 32 3.85 10.10 8.63
CA PRO A 32 3.20 10.81 7.54
C PRO A 32 3.66 10.34 6.14
N ALA A 33 2.73 9.86 5.30
CA ALA A 33 2.98 9.51 3.91
C ALA A 33 2.53 10.64 2.98
N SER A 34 3.35 11.06 2.01
CA SER A 34 2.95 12.13 1.09
C SER A 34 1.88 11.65 0.12
N VAL A 35 0.73 12.34 0.06
CA VAL A 35 -0.34 12.00 -0.90
C VAL A 35 0.14 12.13 -2.35
N GLU A 36 1.01 13.11 -2.63
CA GLU A 36 1.64 13.25 -3.96
C GLU A 36 2.57 12.08 -4.29
N ALA A 37 3.31 11.55 -3.30
CA ALA A 37 4.15 10.37 -3.50
C ALA A 37 3.29 9.13 -3.79
N VAL A 38 2.22 8.91 -3.01
CA VAL A 38 1.26 7.81 -3.19
C VAL A 38 0.64 7.87 -4.59
N LYS A 39 0.07 9.02 -4.97
CA LYS A 39 -0.56 9.21 -6.28
C LYS A 39 0.38 8.91 -7.46
N ARG A 40 1.68 9.16 -7.29
CA ARG A 40 2.70 8.93 -8.33
C ARG A 40 3.40 7.57 -8.21
N GLY A 41 2.97 6.70 -7.29
CA GLY A 41 3.57 5.39 -7.05
C GLY A 41 4.99 5.42 -6.51
N LYS A 42 5.40 6.51 -5.82
CA LYS A 42 6.75 6.66 -5.26
C LYS A 42 6.89 5.94 -3.91
N VAL A 43 6.72 4.62 -3.91
CA VAL A 43 6.64 3.78 -2.70
C VAL A 43 7.95 3.72 -1.89
N GLY A 44 9.10 4.09 -2.46
CA GLY A 44 10.38 4.11 -1.72
C GLY A 44 10.57 5.30 -0.78
N LEU A 45 9.61 6.23 -0.70
CA LEU A 45 9.71 7.41 0.16
C LEU A 45 9.11 7.14 1.54
N ALA A 46 9.74 7.71 2.57
CA ALA A 46 9.21 7.66 3.91
C ALA A 46 7.94 8.54 4.05
N TYR A 47 6.99 8.22 4.93
CA TYR A 47 6.88 7.00 5.74
C TYR A 47 5.77 6.12 5.15
N ASP A 48 5.88 4.80 5.33
CA ASP A 48 4.84 3.79 5.06
C ASP A 48 4.13 3.90 3.70
N THR A 49 4.76 4.55 2.72
CA THR A 49 4.16 4.81 1.41
C THR A 49 3.84 3.52 0.63
N PRO A 50 4.59 2.40 0.75
CA PRO A 50 4.16 1.13 0.15
C PRO A 50 2.81 0.64 0.69
N PHE A 51 2.60 0.72 2.01
CA PHE A 51 1.37 0.27 2.66
C PHE A 51 0.18 1.14 2.23
N ILE A 52 0.31 2.46 2.35
CA ILE A 52 -0.73 3.40 1.91
C ILE A 52 -1.03 3.30 0.41
N PHE A 53 -0.02 3.03 -0.43
CA PHE A 53 -0.25 2.80 -1.85
C PHE A 53 -1.08 1.53 -2.08
N ALA A 54 -0.77 0.44 -1.39
CA ALA A 54 -1.53 -0.81 -1.51
C ALA A 54 -3.00 -0.65 -1.10
N GLU A 55 -3.31 0.16 -0.07
CA GLU A 55 -4.70 0.40 0.38
C GLU A 55 -5.62 0.94 -0.72
N VAL A 56 -5.07 1.68 -1.69
CA VAL A 56 -5.85 2.36 -2.74
C VAL A 56 -5.57 1.85 -4.16
N ASN A 57 -4.58 0.98 -4.33
CA ASN A 57 -4.15 0.48 -5.64
C ASN A 57 -3.96 -1.04 -5.72
N ALA A 58 -4.19 -1.81 -4.65
CA ALA A 58 -4.09 -3.26 -4.71
C ALA A 58 -5.16 -3.88 -5.63
N ASP A 59 -4.75 -4.91 -6.37
CA ASP A 59 -5.66 -5.73 -7.17
C ASP A 59 -6.44 -6.73 -6.32
N VAL A 60 -7.66 -7.06 -6.75
CA VAL A 60 -8.44 -8.16 -6.17
C VAL A 60 -8.22 -9.42 -7.00
N CYS A 61 -7.50 -10.37 -6.44
CA CYS A 61 -7.22 -11.67 -7.07
C CYS A 61 -8.14 -12.76 -6.51
N HIS A 62 -8.67 -13.62 -7.38
CA HIS A 62 -9.54 -14.72 -7.00
C HIS A 62 -8.82 -16.06 -7.12
N PHE A 63 -8.98 -16.90 -6.10
CA PHE A 63 -8.34 -18.20 -6.02
C PHE A 63 -9.36 -19.27 -5.61
N GLN A 64 -9.14 -20.49 -6.08
CA GLN A 64 -9.88 -21.67 -5.67
C GLN A 64 -8.91 -22.64 -4.97
N GLU A 65 -9.34 -23.25 -3.87
CA GLU A 65 -8.59 -24.34 -3.23
C GLU A 65 -8.40 -25.50 -4.21
N ASP A 66 -7.15 -25.95 -4.35
CA ASP A 66 -6.75 -27.00 -5.27
C ASP A 66 -5.69 -27.88 -4.61
N LYS A 67 -6.08 -29.12 -4.25
CA LYS A 67 -5.21 -30.09 -3.60
C LYS A 67 -4.12 -30.65 -4.51
N SER A 68 -4.23 -30.43 -5.83
CA SER A 68 -3.22 -30.83 -6.80
C SER A 68 -2.15 -29.75 -7.02
N SER A 69 -2.39 -28.53 -6.55
CA SER A 69 -1.44 -27.42 -6.58
C SER A 69 -0.45 -27.49 -5.43
N ASP A 70 0.83 -27.19 -5.69
CA ASP A 70 1.91 -27.24 -4.69
C ASP A 70 1.70 -26.31 -3.49
N TRP A 71 0.94 -25.25 -3.66
CA TRP A 71 0.67 -24.24 -2.62
C TRP A 71 -0.82 -24.21 -2.20
N GLY A 72 -1.61 -25.18 -2.68
CA GLY A 72 -2.99 -25.41 -2.24
C GLY A 72 -4.07 -24.59 -2.94
N PHE A 73 -3.70 -23.72 -3.90
CA PHE A 73 -4.65 -22.89 -4.64
C PHE A 73 -4.34 -22.83 -6.14
N SER A 74 -5.37 -22.58 -6.93
CA SER A 74 -5.32 -22.30 -8.36
C SER A 74 -5.96 -20.93 -8.63
N ALA A 75 -5.27 -20.08 -9.39
CA ALA A 75 -5.75 -18.75 -9.74
C ALA A 75 -6.96 -18.85 -10.67
N LEU A 76 -8.03 -18.14 -10.33
CA LEU A 76 -9.22 -18.06 -11.15
C LEU A 76 -9.08 -16.89 -12.12
N ASN A 77 -9.33 -17.17 -13.41
CA ASN A 77 -9.39 -16.13 -14.43
C ASN A 77 -10.80 -15.54 -14.44
N ILE A 78 -11.06 -14.59 -13.53
CA ILE A 78 -12.32 -13.85 -13.47
C ILE A 78 -12.09 -12.53 -14.20
N ASN A 79 -12.93 -12.22 -15.19
CA ASN A 79 -12.85 -10.95 -15.92
C ASN A 79 -12.90 -9.79 -14.91
N GLN A 80 -11.92 -8.90 -15.01
CA GLN A 80 -11.75 -7.75 -14.13
C GLN A 80 -13.07 -6.98 -14.02
N TYR A 81 -13.51 -6.70 -12.80
CA TYR A 81 -14.60 -5.78 -12.53
C TYR A 81 -14.15 -4.36 -12.89
N THR A 82 -14.40 -3.95 -14.13
CA THR A 82 -14.52 -2.52 -14.50
C THR A 82 -15.95 -2.05 -14.30
#